data_AF-A0A952KFD9-F1
#
_entry.id   AF-A0A952KFD9-F1
#
_cell.length_a   1.000
_cell.length_b   1.000
_cell.length_c   1.000
_cell.angle_alpha   90.00
_cell.angle_beta   90.00
_cell.angle_gamma   90.00
#
_symmetry.space_group_name_H-M   'P 1'
#
loop_
_entity.id
_entity.type
_entity.pdbx_description
1 polymer ?
#
loop_
_entity_poly.entity_id
_entity_poly.type
_entity_poly.pdbx_seq_one_letter_code
_entity_poly.pdbx_strand_id
1 'polypeptide(L)'
;NTGFARTFTGSFLVGPPDKLIGPFEKPQVKPMQNALGITPEHNATIRSSEVCGTCHTVHLPVLQDGNTIAHIYEQTTYPEWAFSAYRTGTSPDGPLPLGPGSLAQSCQDCHMPSKTADGKPMRSKIASIQEYSNFPEAENNLGPEDIDLKVRDGFAAHTLVGLNVFLIKIAQQFPDVLGIPTADPMMGSKGVDPLVRTEQAMLDLAGNQTAAVNVGNVSTAGGRLQATVTVRSKTGHKLPSGVGFRRAFVEFQVLDGNGATLWASGRTNAAGALVDQAGTPLDGEYWWTDDCKARIRPEERLMQPHFQTIGRQDQAQIYQELVSTPPPDATEEMCGPGKQARGMLTTSFLSICTTVKDNRILPQGYLPLSDRLKIASELGAGEELALEAGATGVGDDPDYKAGGGDSLVYDLPLSDLPAGSRPVAVQATLYYQAQPPFYLQDRMCTATGEDPERLKFLVGHLNTEGTQIGGWKLQVVSSGQVALPQSP
;
A
#
# COMPACT_ATOMS: atom_id res chain seq x y z
N ASN A 1 18.69 6.88 15.78
CA ASN A 1 19.12 6.64 14.39
C ASN A 1 20.38 7.42 14.06
N THR A 2 21.30 6.79 13.34
CA THR A 2 22.53 7.32 12.73
C THR A 2 22.54 6.95 11.24
N GLY A 3 23.64 7.20 10.50
CA GLY A 3 23.75 6.80 9.08
C GLY A 3 22.58 7.28 8.23
N PHE A 4 22.10 6.41 7.33
CA PHE A 4 20.94 6.65 6.48
C PHE A 4 19.64 6.77 7.28
N ALA A 5 19.50 6.03 8.38
CA ALA A 5 18.31 6.05 9.23
C ALA A 5 18.06 7.40 9.91
N ARG A 6 19.07 8.30 9.96
CA ARG A 6 18.86 9.70 10.40
C ARG A 6 17.95 10.49 9.45
N THR A 7 17.77 10.00 8.22
CA THR A 7 16.93 10.65 7.20
C THR A 7 15.47 10.21 7.29
N PHE A 8 15.17 9.15 8.05
CA PHE A 8 13.81 8.66 8.24
C PHE A 8 12.90 9.76 8.79
N THR A 9 11.59 9.62 8.53
CA THR A 9 10.59 10.66 8.83
C THR A 9 10.85 11.95 8.04
N GLY A 10 11.24 11.82 6.76
CA GLY A 10 11.29 12.94 5.82
C GLY A 10 12.46 13.91 6.01
N SER A 11 13.48 13.54 6.79
CA SER A 11 14.68 14.36 7.03
C SER A 11 15.68 14.23 5.86
N PHE A 12 15.21 14.55 4.65
CA PHE A 12 15.99 14.45 3.41
C PHE A 12 17.24 15.33 3.47
N LEU A 13 18.40 14.76 3.14
CA LEU A 13 19.66 15.50 3.15
C LEU A 13 19.78 16.34 1.88
N VAL A 14 19.67 17.65 2.04
CA VAL A 14 19.85 18.62 0.95
C VAL A 14 21.27 19.16 0.89
N GLY A 15 21.72 19.53 -0.31
CA GLY A 15 22.99 20.20 -0.53
C GLY A 15 22.92 21.71 -0.29
N PRO A 16 23.96 22.46 -0.70
CA PRO A 16 23.94 23.92 -0.71
C PRO A 16 22.74 24.49 -1.50
N PRO A 17 22.19 25.65 -1.10
CA PRO A 17 20.99 26.23 -1.71
C PRO A 17 21.18 26.66 -3.17
N ASP A 18 22.41 26.85 -3.62
CA ASP A 18 22.79 27.22 -4.99
C ASP A 18 23.08 26.01 -5.88
N LYS A 19 22.80 24.79 -5.41
CA LYS A 19 23.03 23.54 -6.15
C LYS A 19 21.78 22.67 -6.20
N LEU A 20 21.52 22.06 -7.36
CA LEU A 20 20.44 21.09 -7.53
C LEU A 20 20.96 19.81 -8.18
N ILE A 21 20.69 18.66 -7.56
CA ILE A 21 21.19 17.37 -8.05
C ILE A 21 20.18 16.64 -8.93
N GLY A 22 20.66 15.89 -9.91
CA GLY A 22 19.82 15.08 -10.80
C GLY A 22 20.50 13.82 -11.35
N PRO A 23 19.71 12.88 -11.91
CA PRO A 23 20.19 11.55 -12.27
C PRO A 23 21.04 11.53 -13.53
N PHE A 24 21.07 12.61 -14.30
CA PHE A 24 21.71 12.64 -15.62
C PHE A 24 23.06 13.34 -15.55
N GLU A 25 24.06 12.73 -16.18
CA GLU A 25 25.35 13.34 -16.38
C GLU A 25 25.25 14.58 -17.29
N LYS A 26 26.19 15.51 -17.11
CA LYS A 26 26.36 16.71 -17.94
C LYS A 26 25.03 17.48 -18.09
N PRO A 27 24.42 17.94 -16.97
CA PRO A 27 23.27 18.81 -17.05
C PRO A 27 23.64 20.14 -17.74
N GLN A 28 22.65 20.76 -18.38
CA GLN A 28 22.86 22.07 -19.00
C GLN A 28 22.79 23.14 -17.90
N VAL A 29 23.90 23.86 -17.67
CA VAL A 29 24.06 24.69 -16.46
C VAL A 29 23.44 26.08 -16.62
N LYS A 30 23.73 26.75 -17.74
CA LYS A 30 23.36 28.16 -17.96
C LYS A 30 21.87 28.48 -17.77
N PRO A 31 20.90 27.65 -18.21
CA PRO A 31 19.49 27.97 -18.05
C PRO A 31 19.10 28.20 -16.58
N MET A 32 19.45 27.25 -15.69
CA MET A 32 19.15 27.37 -14.25
C MET A 32 20.03 28.40 -13.55
N GLN A 33 21.30 28.51 -13.94
CA GLN A 33 22.21 29.48 -13.34
C GLN A 33 21.73 30.91 -13.58
N ASN A 34 21.29 31.24 -14.80
CA ASN A 34 20.81 32.57 -15.13
C ASN A 34 19.40 32.85 -14.60
N ALA A 35 18.49 31.88 -14.65
CA ALA A 35 17.10 32.10 -14.25
C ALA A 35 16.88 32.03 -12.73
N LEU A 36 17.63 31.18 -12.03
CA LEU A 36 17.39 30.83 -10.62
C LEU A 36 18.61 31.03 -9.72
N GLY A 37 19.81 31.30 -10.29
CA GLY A 37 21.05 31.31 -9.51
C GLY A 37 21.49 29.92 -9.05
N ILE A 38 20.97 28.85 -9.66
CA ILE A 38 21.21 27.46 -9.25
C ILE A 38 22.10 26.74 -10.27
N THR A 39 23.09 26.01 -9.78
CA THR A 39 23.95 25.14 -10.59
C THR A 39 23.43 23.69 -10.53
N PRO A 40 22.96 23.11 -11.65
CA PRO A 40 22.57 21.71 -11.67
C PRO A 40 23.80 20.80 -11.71
N GLU A 41 23.77 19.71 -10.94
CA GLU A 41 24.86 18.75 -10.81
C GLU A 41 24.35 17.31 -10.97
N HIS A 42 25.22 16.41 -11.45
CA HIS A 42 24.90 15.00 -11.50
C HIS A 42 25.11 14.35 -10.12
N ASN A 43 24.15 13.54 -9.67
CA ASN A 43 24.30 12.69 -8.51
C ASN A 43 23.61 11.34 -8.74
N ALA A 44 24.37 10.24 -8.62
CA ALA A 44 23.86 8.89 -8.83
C ALA A 44 22.90 8.41 -7.72
N THR A 45 23.01 8.96 -6.50
CA THR A 45 22.15 8.60 -5.36
C THR A 45 20.68 8.87 -5.64
N ILE A 46 20.33 9.83 -6.51
CA ILE A 46 18.93 10.12 -6.82
C ILE A 46 18.21 8.94 -7.51
N ARG A 47 18.98 7.96 -8.02
CA ARG A 47 18.47 6.72 -8.63
C ARG A 47 18.34 5.57 -7.63
N SER A 48 18.71 5.77 -6.37
CA SER A 48 18.74 4.71 -5.36
C SER A 48 17.43 4.67 -4.55
N SER A 49 17.02 3.49 -4.10
CA SER A 49 15.79 3.29 -3.31
C SER A 49 15.76 4.14 -2.03
N GLU A 50 16.93 4.56 -1.53
CA GLU A 50 17.09 5.35 -0.33
C GLU A 50 16.52 6.76 -0.43
N VAL A 51 16.37 7.32 -1.64
CA VAL A 51 15.60 8.55 -1.83
C VAL A 51 14.15 8.36 -1.36
N CYS A 52 13.56 7.21 -1.69
CA CYS A 52 12.22 6.84 -1.23
C CYS A 52 12.26 6.50 0.26
N GLY A 53 13.31 5.82 0.72
CA GLY A 53 13.45 5.35 2.11
C GLY A 53 13.50 6.45 3.18
N THR A 54 13.91 7.67 2.83
CA THR A 54 13.83 8.85 3.70
C THR A 54 12.38 9.13 4.17
N CYS A 55 11.39 9.00 3.28
CA CYS A 55 9.99 9.26 3.61
C CYS A 55 9.20 7.97 3.86
N HIS A 56 9.52 6.88 3.16
CA HIS A 56 8.89 5.56 3.29
C HIS A 56 9.47 4.72 4.44
N THR A 57 10.00 5.40 5.45
CA THR A 57 10.29 4.88 6.78
C THR A 57 9.94 5.99 7.77
N VAL A 58 8.93 5.76 8.61
CA VAL A 58 8.38 6.78 9.49
C VAL A 58 8.54 6.32 10.92
N HIS A 59 9.40 7.00 11.67
CA HIS A 59 9.68 6.77 13.08
C HIS A 59 9.17 7.97 13.89
N LEU A 60 8.16 7.74 14.72
CA LEU A 60 7.40 8.79 15.40
C LEU A 60 7.40 8.62 16.91
N PRO A 61 7.27 9.71 17.67
CA PRO A 61 7.02 9.64 19.10
C PRO A 61 5.62 9.08 19.36
N VAL A 62 5.51 8.33 20.45
CA VAL A 62 4.24 7.93 21.06
C VAL A 62 3.88 8.98 22.09
N LEU A 63 2.74 9.64 21.90
CA LEU A 63 2.24 10.70 22.76
C LEU A 63 1.15 10.19 23.69
N GLN A 64 1.25 10.56 24.97
CA GLN A 64 0.21 10.41 25.97
C GLN A 64 0.17 11.66 26.85
N ASP A 65 -1.01 12.27 26.97
CA ASP A 65 -1.22 13.50 27.76
C ASP A 65 -0.23 14.64 27.42
N GLY A 66 0.10 14.77 26.13
CA GLY A 66 1.03 15.77 25.61
C GLY A 66 2.52 15.45 25.82
N ASN A 67 2.85 14.32 26.46
CA ASN A 67 4.22 13.89 26.69
C ASN A 67 4.61 12.77 25.72
N THR A 68 5.86 12.78 25.27
CA THR A 68 6.46 11.64 24.56
C THR A 68 6.83 10.57 25.57
N ILE A 69 6.30 9.36 25.38
CA ILE A 69 6.58 8.22 26.28
C ILE A 69 7.42 7.12 25.62
N ALA A 70 7.47 7.06 24.28
CA ALA A 70 8.25 6.09 23.53
C ALA A 70 8.45 6.58 22.09
N HIS A 71 9.15 5.81 21.26
CA HIS A 71 9.15 5.97 19.81
C HIS A 71 8.87 4.63 19.14
N ILE A 72 8.22 4.66 17.98
CA ILE A 72 7.84 3.47 17.22
C ILE A 72 7.89 3.77 15.72
N TYR A 73 8.07 2.74 14.88
CA TYR A 73 7.90 2.87 13.45
C TYR A 73 6.42 2.79 13.09
N GLU A 74 5.87 3.88 12.57
CA GLU A 74 4.52 3.92 12.01
C GLU A 74 4.49 3.31 10.60
N GLN A 75 5.57 3.46 9.83
CA GLN A 75 5.72 2.86 8.50
C GLN A 75 7.10 2.28 8.32
N THR A 76 7.15 1.06 7.76
CA THR A 76 8.40 0.33 7.49
C THR A 76 8.51 -0.13 6.04
N THR A 77 7.88 0.55 5.07
CA THR A 77 7.88 0.15 3.65
C THR A 77 9.28 -0.04 3.04
N TYR A 78 10.21 0.89 3.27
CA TYR A 78 11.59 0.72 2.79
C TYR A 78 12.33 -0.42 3.53
N PRO A 79 12.29 -0.52 4.88
CA PRO A 79 12.83 -1.66 5.60
C PRO A 79 12.26 -3.02 5.13
N GLU A 80 10.95 -3.12 4.90
CA GLU A 80 10.31 -4.31 4.34
C GLU A 80 10.95 -4.72 3.00
N TRP A 81 11.28 -3.75 2.14
CA TRP A 81 12.03 -3.99 0.91
C TRP A 81 13.48 -4.38 1.15
N ALA A 82 14.19 -3.66 2.03
CA ALA A 82 15.58 -3.92 2.37
C ALA A 82 15.77 -5.31 2.99
N PHE A 83 14.73 -5.83 3.65
CA PHE A 83 14.70 -7.15 4.28
C PHE A 83 14.21 -8.27 3.35
N SER A 84 13.98 -8.01 2.07
CA SER A 84 13.46 -8.99 1.10
C SER A 84 14.50 -9.44 0.06
N ALA A 85 14.08 -10.29 -0.87
CA ALA A 85 14.86 -10.62 -2.06
C ALA A 85 15.00 -9.45 -3.06
N TYR A 86 14.24 -8.36 -2.91
CA TYR A 86 14.25 -7.22 -3.83
C TYR A 86 15.31 -6.17 -3.52
N ARG A 87 15.96 -6.24 -2.35
CA ARG A 87 17.03 -5.31 -1.97
C ARG A 87 18.13 -5.27 -3.03
N THR A 88 18.59 -4.07 -3.40
CA THR A 88 19.71 -3.88 -4.33
C THR A 88 21.07 -4.12 -3.68
N GLY A 89 21.12 -4.15 -2.34
CA GLY A 89 22.33 -4.51 -1.59
C GLY A 89 23.31 -3.36 -1.35
N THR A 90 22.93 -2.12 -1.63
CA THR A 90 23.76 -0.93 -1.42
C THR A 90 22.92 0.20 -0.87
N SER A 91 23.53 1.06 -0.06
CA SER A 91 22.96 2.32 0.42
C SER A 91 23.92 3.49 0.15
N PRO A 92 23.51 4.75 0.37
CA PRO A 92 24.40 5.91 0.31
C PRO A 92 25.63 5.82 1.22
N ASP A 93 25.53 5.07 2.33
CA ASP A 93 26.62 4.92 3.29
C ASP A 93 27.57 3.75 2.98
N GLY A 94 27.21 2.88 2.03
CA GLY A 94 28.00 1.71 1.66
C GLY A 94 27.18 0.47 1.31
N PRO A 95 27.84 -0.67 1.05
CA PRO A 95 27.16 -1.94 0.79
C PRO A 95 26.36 -2.40 2.01
N LEU A 96 25.15 -2.91 1.79
CA LEU A 96 24.37 -3.55 2.84
C LEU A 96 24.86 -4.98 3.08
N PRO A 97 24.74 -5.52 4.31
CA PRO A 97 24.98 -6.92 4.58
C PRO A 97 24.21 -7.82 3.62
N LEU A 98 24.80 -8.98 3.28
CA LEU A 98 24.23 -9.98 2.38
C LEU A 98 24.09 -9.54 0.92
N GLY A 99 24.55 -8.34 0.55
CA GLY A 99 24.54 -7.86 -0.82
C GLY A 99 23.13 -7.84 -1.45
N PRO A 100 23.02 -7.84 -2.79
CA PRO A 100 21.72 -7.86 -3.47
C PRO A 100 20.95 -9.15 -3.17
N GLY A 101 19.63 -9.04 -3.08
CA GLY A 101 18.75 -10.20 -3.02
C GLY A 101 18.59 -10.89 -4.38
N SER A 102 17.95 -12.06 -4.40
CA SER A 102 17.78 -12.85 -5.63
C SER A 102 16.85 -12.23 -6.67
N LEU A 103 16.08 -11.22 -6.29
CA LEU A 103 15.13 -10.47 -7.14
C LEU A 103 15.45 -8.96 -7.11
N ALA A 104 16.72 -8.60 -6.93
CA ALA A 104 17.16 -7.21 -6.74
C ALA A 104 16.55 -6.25 -7.77
N GLN A 105 15.78 -5.29 -7.27
CA GLN A 105 15.06 -4.29 -8.07
C GLN A 105 14.81 -3.06 -7.19
N SER A 106 15.14 -1.86 -7.68
CA SER A 106 14.96 -0.62 -6.93
C SER A 106 13.49 -0.20 -6.84
N CYS A 107 13.17 0.71 -5.91
CA CYS A 107 11.85 1.32 -5.83
C CYS A 107 11.46 1.98 -7.17
N GLN A 108 12.42 2.67 -7.80
CA GLN A 108 12.23 3.38 -9.06
C GLN A 108 11.96 2.43 -10.24
N ASP A 109 12.57 1.25 -10.26
CA ASP A 109 12.37 0.28 -11.35
C ASP A 109 10.89 -0.14 -11.46
N CYS A 110 10.16 -0.18 -10.34
CA CYS A 110 8.72 -0.45 -10.31
C CYS A 110 7.87 0.82 -10.40
N HIS A 111 8.13 1.83 -9.55
CA HIS A 111 7.24 2.98 -9.35
C HIS A 111 7.53 4.17 -10.27
N MET A 112 8.69 4.16 -10.93
CA MET A 112 9.12 5.20 -11.87
C MET A 112 9.65 4.55 -13.15
N PRO A 113 8.82 3.80 -13.89
CA PRO A 113 9.27 3.08 -15.07
C PRO A 113 9.94 4.05 -16.02
N SER A 114 11.09 3.65 -16.55
CA SER A 114 11.90 4.43 -17.51
C SER A 114 11.90 3.84 -18.92
N LYS A 115 11.07 2.82 -19.13
CA LYS A 115 10.88 2.11 -20.39
C LYS A 115 9.40 2.03 -20.72
N THR A 116 9.08 1.99 -22.00
CA THR A 116 7.74 1.70 -22.52
C THR A 116 7.39 0.22 -22.33
N ALA A 117 6.13 -0.16 -22.54
CA ALA A 117 5.67 -1.54 -22.40
C ALA A 117 6.40 -2.54 -23.33
N ASP A 118 6.87 -2.10 -24.50
CA ASP A 118 7.71 -2.87 -25.43
C ASP A 118 9.22 -2.82 -25.08
N GLY A 119 9.57 -2.29 -23.91
CA GLY A 119 10.92 -2.31 -23.36
C GLY A 119 11.87 -1.23 -23.89
N LYS A 120 11.40 -0.32 -24.74
CA LYS A 120 12.23 0.78 -25.26
C LYS A 120 12.45 1.83 -24.17
N PRO A 121 13.67 2.39 -24.02
CA PRO A 121 13.90 3.50 -23.12
C PRO A 121 12.98 4.67 -23.46
N MET A 122 12.34 5.24 -22.46
CA MET A 122 11.64 6.51 -22.63
C MET A 122 12.67 7.62 -22.83
N ARG A 123 12.47 8.40 -23.90
CA ARG A 123 13.39 9.46 -24.32
C ARG A 123 12.70 10.79 -24.17
N SER A 124 13.38 11.76 -23.56
CA SER A 124 12.81 13.10 -23.37
C SER A 124 13.87 14.18 -23.33
N LYS A 125 13.51 15.40 -23.76
CA LYS A 125 14.16 16.62 -23.27
C LYS A 125 13.50 16.93 -21.92
N ILE A 126 14.26 16.80 -20.84
CA ILE A 126 13.74 16.83 -19.45
C ILE A 126 12.92 18.07 -19.13
N ALA A 127 13.22 19.21 -19.77
CA ALA A 127 12.49 20.46 -19.60
C ALA A 127 12.15 21.06 -20.97
N SER A 128 11.10 21.87 -21.00
CA SER A 128 10.83 22.81 -22.10
C SER A 128 11.36 24.17 -21.67
N ILE A 129 12.34 24.70 -22.39
CA ILE A 129 12.94 26.01 -22.15
C ILE A 129 13.01 26.80 -23.46
N GLN A 130 13.42 28.06 -23.39
CA GLN A 130 13.69 28.89 -24.56
C GLN A 130 15.00 28.44 -25.22
N GLU A 131 15.02 27.26 -25.85
CA GLU A 131 16.21 26.78 -26.56
C GLU A 131 16.44 27.60 -27.83
N TYR A 132 17.69 27.73 -28.25
CA TYR A 132 18.06 28.48 -29.45
C TYR A 132 17.45 27.84 -30.71
N SER A 133 17.41 26.51 -30.77
CA SER A 133 17.05 25.78 -31.99
C SER A 133 15.54 25.58 -32.23
N ASN A 134 14.68 25.77 -31.23
CA ASN A 134 13.26 25.44 -31.36
C ASN A 134 12.29 26.46 -30.73
N PHE A 135 12.80 27.53 -30.14
CA PHE A 135 12.00 28.65 -29.66
C PHE A 135 12.06 29.81 -30.66
N PRO A 136 10.99 30.62 -30.81
CA PRO A 136 11.07 31.85 -31.61
C PRO A 136 12.24 32.74 -31.20
N GLU A 137 12.82 33.46 -32.16
CA GLU A 137 13.95 34.37 -31.93
C GLU A 137 13.63 35.36 -30.80
N ALA A 138 14.53 35.45 -29.82
CA ALA A 138 14.47 36.42 -28.74
C ALA A 138 15.80 37.17 -28.66
N GLU A 139 15.72 38.48 -28.42
CA GLU A 139 16.90 39.33 -28.28
C GLU A 139 17.74 38.90 -27.08
N ASN A 140 19.07 38.90 -27.22
CA ASN A 140 20.04 38.54 -26.17
C ASN A 140 20.03 37.06 -25.74
N ASN A 141 19.56 36.14 -26.59
CA ASN A 141 19.71 34.71 -26.33
C ASN A 141 21.18 34.27 -26.28
N LEU A 142 21.48 33.33 -25.39
CA LEU A 142 22.75 32.61 -25.41
C LEU A 142 22.82 31.67 -26.62
N GLY A 143 24.04 31.23 -26.96
CA GLY A 143 24.27 30.29 -28.05
C GLY A 143 23.69 28.88 -27.77
N PRO A 144 23.45 28.07 -28.81
CA PRO A 144 22.87 26.73 -28.67
C PRO A 144 23.67 25.81 -27.74
N GLU A 145 24.99 25.97 -27.64
CA GLU A 145 25.85 25.23 -26.72
C GLU A 145 25.51 25.45 -25.23
N ASP A 146 24.90 26.59 -24.91
CA ASP A 146 24.58 27.01 -23.55
C ASP A 146 23.12 26.71 -23.17
N ILE A 147 22.18 26.71 -24.13
CA ILE A 147 20.74 26.61 -23.85
C ILE A 147 20.00 25.49 -24.58
N ASP A 148 20.61 24.81 -25.56
CA ASP A 148 19.94 23.66 -26.18
C ASP A 148 20.07 22.40 -25.31
N LEU A 149 18.93 21.79 -25.00
CA LEU A 149 18.83 20.57 -24.23
C LEU A 149 18.96 19.34 -25.15
N LYS A 150 19.77 18.39 -24.70
CA LYS A 150 19.87 17.08 -25.34
C LYS A 150 18.67 16.21 -24.98
N VAL A 151 18.19 15.46 -25.97
CA VAL A 151 17.29 14.33 -25.72
C VAL A 151 18.07 13.27 -24.95
N ARG A 152 17.52 12.81 -23.83
CA ARG A 152 18.13 11.81 -22.95
C ARG A 152 17.27 10.55 -22.91
N ASP A 153 17.93 9.39 -22.87
CA ASP A 153 17.28 8.11 -22.62
C ASP A 153 17.13 7.87 -21.12
N GLY A 154 16.16 7.03 -20.73
CA GLY A 154 15.94 6.67 -19.33
C GLY A 154 15.19 7.74 -18.55
N PHE A 155 14.31 8.50 -19.21
CA PHE A 155 13.35 9.36 -18.52
C PHE A 155 12.43 8.49 -17.65
N ALA A 156 12.52 8.65 -16.33
CA ALA A 156 11.69 7.94 -15.38
C ALA A 156 10.34 8.67 -15.20
N ALA A 157 9.23 7.97 -15.45
CA ALA A 157 7.90 8.57 -15.33
C ALA A 157 7.56 8.83 -13.85
N HIS A 158 7.20 10.07 -13.51
CA HIS A 158 6.88 10.48 -12.13
C HIS A 158 5.39 10.27 -11.80
N THR A 159 4.79 9.19 -12.31
CA THR A 159 3.37 8.89 -12.06
C THR A 159 3.14 8.51 -10.59
N LEU A 160 4.05 7.70 -10.02
CA LEU A 160 4.15 7.41 -8.58
C LEU A 160 2.82 7.06 -7.89
N VAL A 161 2.01 6.23 -8.54
CA VAL A 161 0.69 5.84 -8.02
C VAL A 161 0.77 4.63 -7.07
N GLY A 162 -0.11 4.63 -6.07
CA GLY A 162 -0.46 3.46 -5.26
C GLY A 162 -1.89 3.01 -5.55
N LEU A 163 -2.54 2.31 -4.61
CA LEU A 163 -3.87 1.71 -4.81
C LEU A 163 -5.04 2.55 -4.27
N ASN A 164 -4.85 3.85 -4.01
CA ASN A 164 -5.90 4.72 -3.48
C ASN A 164 -6.83 5.27 -4.59
N VAL A 165 -7.44 4.36 -5.36
CA VAL A 165 -8.41 4.71 -6.42
C VAL A 165 -9.60 5.52 -5.87
N PHE A 166 -9.96 5.29 -4.60
CA PHE A 166 -10.99 6.03 -3.88
C PHE A 166 -10.75 7.55 -3.91
N LEU A 167 -9.52 8.00 -3.64
CA LEU A 167 -9.18 9.42 -3.69
C LEU A 167 -9.34 10.00 -5.10
N ILE A 168 -8.95 9.24 -6.13
CA ILE A 168 -9.10 9.67 -7.51
C ILE A 168 -10.57 9.75 -7.92
N LYS A 169 -11.40 8.81 -7.45
CA LYS A 169 -12.84 8.85 -7.68
C LYS A 169 -13.50 10.04 -6.97
N ILE A 170 -13.07 10.38 -5.76
CA ILE A 170 -13.49 11.61 -5.08
C ILE A 170 -13.07 12.84 -5.90
N ALA A 171 -11.83 12.91 -6.37
CA ALA A 171 -11.34 14.01 -7.20
C ALA A 171 -12.11 14.17 -8.52
N GLN A 172 -12.52 13.06 -9.14
CA GLN A 172 -13.32 13.06 -10.37
C GLN A 172 -14.77 13.52 -10.14
N GLN A 173 -15.37 13.18 -9.00
CA GLN A 173 -16.79 13.47 -8.72
C GLN A 173 -17.01 14.80 -7.98
N PHE A 174 -16.00 15.28 -7.25
CA PHE A 174 -16.07 16.52 -6.46
C PHE A 174 -14.92 17.50 -6.76
N PRO A 175 -14.62 17.78 -8.04
CA PRO A 175 -13.51 18.66 -8.40
C PRO A 175 -13.67 20.07 -7.84
N ASP A 176 -14.90 20.61 -7.82
CA ASP A 176 -15.19 21.96 -7.31
C ASP A 176 -14.98 22.06 -5.79
N VAL A 177 -15.29 20.99 -5.04
CA VAL A 177 -15.07 20.94 -3.59
C VAL A 177 -13.57 20.88 -3.25
N LEU A 178 -12.79 20.21 -4.11
CA LEU A 178 -11.35 20.03 -3.92
C LEU A 178 -10.51 21.10 -4.62
N GLY A 179 -11.12 21.98 -5.41
CA GLY A 179 -10.42 22.99 -6.21
C GLY A 179 -9.50 22.38 -7.28
N ILE A 180 -9.85 21.21 -7.83
CA ILE A 180 -9.03 20.48 -8.80
C ILE A 180 -9.50 20.80 -10.22
N PRO A 181 -8.62 21.30 -11.11
CA PRO A 181 -8.96 21.45 -12.52
C PRO A 181 -9.13 20.07 -13.17
N THR A 182 -10.26 19.86 -13.84
CA THR A 182 -10.57 18.59 -14.53
C THR A 182 -10.02 18.49 -15.94
N ALA A 183 -9.60 19.61 -16.52
CA ALA A 183 -9.02 19.69 -17.85
C ALA A 183 -7.79 20.62 -17.85
N ASP A 184 -6.82 20.30 -18.70
CA ASP A 184 -5.69 21.18 -18.99
C ASP A 184 -5.96 21.91 -20.33
N PRO A 185 -6.14 23.24 -20.31
CA PRO A 185 -6.44 24.00 -21.53
C PRO A 185 -5.31 23.95 -22.57
N MET A 186 -4.06 23.64 -22.16
CA MET A 186 -2.92 23.51 -23.05
C MET A 186 -2.81 22.12 -23.68
N MET A 187 -3.49 21.11 -23.12
CA MET A 187 -3.43 19.73 -23.59
C MET A 187 -4.25 19.51 -24.88
N GLY A 188 -5.39 20.20 -25.02
CA GLY A 188 -6.29 20.04 -26.16
C GLY A 188 -6.62 18.56 -26.45
N SER A 189 -6.70 18.18 -27.73
CA SER A 189 -6.93 16.77 -28.14
C SER A 189 -5.66 15.91 -28.15
N LYS A 190 -4.54 16.39 -27.59
CA LYS A 190 -3.23 15.73 -27.69
C LYS A 190 -2.89 14.85 -26.48
N GLY A 191 -3.77 14.77 -25.49
CA GLY A 191 -3.54 14.01 -24.26
C GLY A 191 -4.81 13.44 -23.64
N VAL A 192 -4.65 12.87 -22.45
CA VAL A 192 -5.72 12.32 -21.60
C VAL A 192 -5.73 13.12 -20.31
N ASP A 193 -6.92 13.47 -19.81
CA ASP A 193 -7.05 14.24 -18.58
C ASP A 193 -6.28 13.59 -17.42
N PRO A 194 -5.56 14.37 -16.59
CA PRO A 194 -4.69 13.83 -15.55
C PRO A 194 -5.38 12.86 -14.59
N LEU A 195 -6.62 13.15 -14.19
CA LEU A 195 -7.39 12.29 -13.29
C LEU A 195 -7.74 10.93 -13.93
N VAL A 196 -8.08 10.92 -15.22
CA VAL A 196 -8.38 9.68 -15.96
C VAL A 196 -7.10 8.86 -16.16
N ARG A 197 -6.00 9.51 -16.54
CA ARG A 197 -4.70 8.84 -16.69
C ARG A 197 -4.19 8.26 -15.37
N THR A 198 -4.38 8.98 -14.27
CA THR A 198 -3.97 8.53 -12.94
C THR A 198 -4.78 7.30 -12.50
N GLU A 199 -6.10 7.31 -12.72
CA GLU A 199 -6.95 6.15 -12.47
C GLU A 199 -6.48 4.93 -13.27
N GLN A 200 -6.26 5.08 -14.58
CA GLN A 200 -5.76 3.99 -15.42
C GLN A 200 -4.45 3.40 -14.90
N ALA A 201 -3.49 4.25 -14.52
CA ALA A 201 -2.22 3.79 -13.95
C ALA A 201 -2.41 3.02 -12.63
N MET A 202 -3.35 3.43 -11.77
CA MET A 202 -3.69 2.72 -10.54
C MET A 202 -4.33 1.36 -10.81
N LEU A 203 -5.24 1.28 -11.78
CA LEU A 203 -5.92 0.04 -12.16
C LEU A 203 -4.93 -0.95 -12.82
N ASP A 204 -4.02 -0.45 -13.66
CA ASP A 204 -2.95 -1.26 -14.25
C ASP A 204 -2.01 -1.81 -13.18
N LEU A 205 -1.65 -0.99 -12.19
CA LEU A 205 -0.84 -1.41 -11.04
C LEU A 205 -1.55 -2.49 -10.22
N ALA A 206 -2.85 -2.32 -9.95
CA ALA A 206 -3.67 -3.27 -9.21
C ALA A 206 -3.73 -4.63 -9.93
N GLY A 207 -4.16 -4.62 -11.21
CA GLY A 207 -4.44 -5.83 -11.97
C GLY A 207 -3.22 -6.62 -12.40
N ASN A 208 -2.08 -5.94 -12.65
CA ASN A 208 -0.93 -6.58 -13.28
C ASN A 208 0.27 -6.74 -12.36
N GLN A 209 0.51 -5.80 -11.44
CA GLN A 209 1.79 -5.65 -10.74
C GLN A 209 1.71 -5.84 -9.23
N THR A 210 0.50 -5.92 -8.65
CA THR A 210 0.34 -6.02 -7.19
C THR A 210 0.39 -7.46 -6.70
N ALA A 211 -0.45 -8.34 -7.26
CA ALA A 211 -0.59 -9.72 -6.80
C ALA A 211 -1.05 -10.68 -7.90
N ALA A 212 -1.14 -11.96 -7.54
CA ALA A 212 -1.91 -12.97 -8.24
C ALA A 212 -2.73 -13.78 -7.21
N VAL A 213 -3.89 -14.29 -7.62
CA VAL A 213 -4.71 -15.21 -6.81
C VAL A 213 -5.04 -16.45 -7.63
N ASN A 214 -4.94 -17.62 -7.02
CA ASN A 214 -5.25 -18.90 -7.66
C ASN A 214 -6.12 -19.76 -6.73
N VAL A 215 -7.02 -20.55 -7.33
CA VAL A 215 -7.78 -21.59 -6.64
C VAL A 215 -7.33 -22.95 -7.18
N GLY A 216 -6.93 -23.84 -6.27
CA GLY A 216 -6.47 -25.19 -6.57
C GLY A 216 -6.99 -26.21 -5.55
N ASN A 217 -6.62 -27.48 -5.74
CA ASN A 217 -6.99 -28.60 -4.85
C ASN A 217 -8.49 -28.67 -4.52
N VAL A 218 -9.33 -28.44 -5.52
CA VAL A 218 -10.78 -28.37 -5.30
C VAL A 218 -11.38 -29.78 -5.23
N SER A 219 -12.16 -30.04 -4.18
CA SER A 219 -12.78 -31.35 -3.89
C SER A 219 -14.18 -31.18 -3.30
N THR A 220 -15.09 -32.10 -3.63
CA THR A 220 -16.46 -32.18 -3.07
C THR A 220 -16.71 -33.52 -2.34
N ALA A 221 -15.64 -34.16 -1.86
CA ALA A 221 -15.71 -35.48 -1.23
C ALA A 221 -16.24 -35.45 0.21
N GLY A 222 -16.86 -36.55 0.64
CA GLY A 222 -17.26 -36.73 2.05
C GLY A 222 -18.30 -35.73 2.55
N GLY A 223 -19.12 -35.15 1.66
CA GLY A 223 -20.12 -34.14 2.03
C GLY A 223 -19.52 -32.76 2.34
N ARG A 224 -18.27 -32.49 1.95
CA ARG A 224 -17.58 -31.22 2.17
C ARG A 224 -17.05 -30.66 0.85
N LEU A 225 -17.06 -29.35 0.73
CA LEU A 225 -16.32 -28.63 -0.30
C LEU A 225 -15.01 -28.16 0.31
N GLN A 226 -13.90 -28.55 -0.31
CA GLN A 226 -12.57 -28.06 0.01
C GLN A 226 -11.93 -27.38 -1.20
N ALA A 227 -11.27 -26.25 -0.99
CA ALA A 227 -10.46 -25.57 -1.99
C ALA A 227 -9.27 -24.87 -1.34
N THR A 228 -8.11 -24.86 -2.01
CA THR A 228 -6.96 -24.06 -1.60
C THR A 228 -6.95 -22.76 -2.39
N VAL A 229 -6.90 -21.62 -1.71
CA VAL A 229 -6.70 -20.30 -2.30
C VAL A 229 -5.27 -19.86 -2.02
N THR A 230 -4.49 -19.55 -3.04
CA THR A 230 -3.14 -18.99 -2.88
C THR A 230 -3.11 -17.56 -3.38
N VAL A 231 -2.67 -16.64 -2.52
CA VAL A 231 -2.35 -15.26 -2.87
C VAL A 231 -0.83 -15.14 -3.01
N ARG A 232 -0.34 -14.65 -4.14
CA ARG A 232 1.08 -14.36 -4.36
C ARG A 232 1.29 -12.86 -4.45
N SER A 233 2.19 -12.34 -3.61
CA SER A 233 2.60 -10.94 -3.71
C SER A 233 3.63 -10.77 -4.82
N LYS A 234 3.48 -9.71 -5.61
CA LYS A 234 4.47 -9.27 -6.61
C LYS A 234 5.26 -8.04 -6.14
N THR A 235 5.01 -7.57 -4.92
CA THR A 235 5.65 -6.38 -4.36
C THR A 235 6.95 -6.72 -3.65
N GLY A 236 7.90 -5.76 -3.66
CA GLY A 236 9.14 -5.87 -2.91
C GLY A 236 9.02 -5.56 -1.41
N HIS A 237 7.90 -5.01 -0.98
CA HIS A 237 7.53 -4.70 0.41
C HIS A 237 6.26 -5.48 0.80
N LYS A 238 5.71 -5.29 2.01
CA LYS A 238 4.48 -5.97 2.42
C LYS A 238 3.30 -5.64 1.49
N LEU A 239 2.34 -6.55 1.38
CA LEU A 239 1.08 -6.31 0.68
C LEU A 239 -0.10 -6.41 1.68
N PRO A 240 -0.80 -5.30 1.95
CA PRO A 240 -0.41 -3.92 1.64
C PRO A 240 0.78 -3.41 2.49
N SER A 241 1.40 -2.30 2.10
CA SER A 241 2.41 -1.59 2.89
C SER A 241 2.01 -0.13 3.07
N GLY A 242 2.82 0.64 3.80
CA GLY A 242 2.58 2.02 4.17
C GLY A 242 1.70 2.10 5.40
N VAL A 243 0.82 3.09 5.43
CA VAL A 243 -0.01 3.39 6.60
C VAL A 243 -0.85 2.19 7.07
N GLY A 244 -0.85 1.92 8.38
CA GLY A 244 -1.34 0.65 8.95
C GLY A 244 -2.82 0.33 8.72
N PHE A 245 -3.68 1.33 8.48
CA PHE A 245 -5.11 1.10 8.24
C PHE A 245 -5.42 0.61 6.82
N ARG A 246 -4.46 0.56 5.88
CA ARG A 246 -4.71 -0.05 4.56
C ARG A 246 -4.86 -1.56 4.73
N ARG A 247 -5.82 -2.15 4.03
CA ARG A 247 -6.04 -3.60 4.09
C ARG A 247 -6.30 -4.24 2.73
N ALA A 248 -5.96 -5.51 2.63
CA ALA A 248 -6.42 -6.38 1.56
C ALA A 248 -7.18 -7.57 2.17
N PHE A 249 -8.09 -8.18 1.43
CA PHE A 249 -8.85 -9.34 1.92
C PHE A 249 -9.29 -10.23 0.76
N VAL A 250 -9.52 -11.51 1.08
CA VAL A 250 -10.01 -12.49 0.10
C VAL A 250 -11.52 -12.59 0.23
N GLU A 251 -12.22 -12.38 -0.89
CA GLU A 251 -13.59 -12.85 -1.06
C GLU A 251 -13.55 -14.23 -1.73
N PHE A 252 -14.20 -15.22 -1.13
CA PHE A 252 -14.36 -16.55 -1.71
C PHE A 252 -15.84 -16.82 -1.91
N GLN A 253 -16.21 -17.35 -3.07
CA GLN A 253 -17.58 -17.63 -3.46
C GLN A 253 -17.73 -19.06 -3.96
N VAL A 254 -18.81 -19.72 -3.55
CA VAL A 254 -19.34 -20.93 -4.17
C VAL A 254 -20.51 -20.52 -5.06
N LEU A 255 -20.50 -20.94 -6.32
CA LEU A 255 -21.43 -20.48 -7.35
C LEU A 255 -22.26 -21.63 -7.92
N ASP A 256 -23.51 -21.34 -8.31
CA ASP A 256 -24.38 -22.26 -9.05
C ASP A 256 -24.21 -22.15 -10.58
N GLY A 257 -24.97 -22.94 -11.32
CA GLY A 257 -24.97 -22.95 -12.80
C GLY A 257 -25.37 -21.64 -13.48
N ASN A 258 -26.02 -20.72 -12.76
CA ASN A 258 -26.41 -19.40 -13.25
C ASN A 258 -25.42 -18.30 -12.81
N GLY A 259 -24.36 -18.66 -12.07
CA GLY A 259 -23.42 -17.73 -11.47
C GLY A 259 -23.92 -17.08 -10.18
N ALA A 260 -25.03 -17.55 -9.60
CA ALA A 260 -25.53 -17.04 -8.33
C ALA A 260 -24.67 -17.56 -7.17
N THR A 261 -24.40 -16.70 -6.18
CA THR A 261 -23.59 -17.08 -5.03
C THR A 261 -24.40 -17.88 -4.01
N LEU A 262 -23.99 -19.13 -3.78
CA LEU A 262 -24.59 -20.04 -2.80
C LEU A 262 -24.01 -19.87 -1.40
N TRP A 263 -22.73 -19.54 -1.32
CA TRP A 263 -21.98 -19.33 -0.08
C TRP A 263 -20.85 -18.35 -0.34
N ALA A 264 -20.56 -17.46 0.61
CA ALA A 264 -19.35 -16.65 0.52
C ALA A 264 -18.79 -16.21 1.86
N SER A 265 -17.49 -15.91 1.84
CA SER A 265 -16.73 -15.26 2.90
C SER A 265 -16.04 -14.02 2.29
N GLY A 266 -15.86 -12.96 3.09
CA GLY A 266 -15.23 -11.72 2.62
C GLY A 266 -16.12 -10.82 1.76
N ARG A 267 -17.44 -10.95 1.87
CA ARG A 267 -18.43 -10.06 1.23
C ARG A 267 -18.37 -8.67 1.87
N THR A 268 -18.72 -7.64 1.10
CA THR A 268 -18.94 -6.29 1.64
C THR A 268 -20.38 -5.84 1.50
N ASN A 269 -20.82 -4.98 2.42
CA ASN A 269 -22.04 -4.19 2.23
C ASN A 269 -21.76 -2.92 1.41
N ALA A 270 -22.78 -2.08 1.23
CA ALA A 270 -22.68 -0.84 0.46
C ALA A 270 -21.73 0.21 1.05
N ALA A 271 -21.34 0.10 2.32
CA ALA A 271 -20.35 0.95 2.98
C ALA A 271 -18.94 0.34 2.97
N GLY A 272 -18.76 -0.86 2.41
CA GLY A 272 -17.48 -1.57 2.39
C GLY A 272 -17.17 -2.35 3.65
N ALA A 273 -18.09 -2.43 4.62
CA ALA A 273 -17.89 -3.29 5.78
C ALA A 273 -17.99 -4.74 5.36
N LEU A 274 -17.04 -5.55 5.83
CA LEU A 274 -17.10 -6.98 5.66
C LEU A 274 -18.28 -7.54 6.46
N VAL A 275 -19.06 -8.42 5.84
CA VAL A 275 -20.30 -8.92 6.44
C VAL A 275 -20.42 -10.43 6.34
N ASP A 276 -21.19 -10.99 7.28
CA ASP A 276 -21.64 -12.38 7.26
C ASP A 276 -22.76 -12.62 6.22
N GLN A 277 -23.33 -13.84 6.22
CA GLN A 277 -24.43 -14.21 5.33
C GLN A 277 -25.74 -13.44 5.56
N ALA A 278 -25.93 -12.86 6.76
CA ALA A 278 -27.10 -12.07 7.11
C ALA A 278 -26.90 -10.56 6.82
N GLY A 279 -25.69 -10.16 6.39
CA GLY A 279 -25.34 -8.75 6.20
C GLY A 279 -24.86 -8.06 7.48
N THR A 280 -24.59 -8.83 8.55
CA THR A 280 -24.07 -8.29 9.82
C THR A 280 -22.58 -7.99 9.67
N PRO A 281 -22.10 -6.80 10.04
CA PRO A 281 -20.67 -6.48 10.05
C PRO A 281 -19.86 -7.46 10.90
N LEU A 282 -18.71 -7.90 10.37
CA LEU A 282 -17.79 -8.77 11.09
C LEU A 282 -17.09 -8.02 12.24
N ASP A 283 -16.54 -8.78 13.19
CA ASP A 283 -15.76 -8.21 14.29
C ASP A 283 -14.58 -7.37 13.76
N GLY A 284 -14.51 -6.12 14.25
CA GLY A 284 -13.47 -5.14 13.90
C GLY A 284 -13.82 -4.20 12.75
N GLU A 285 -14.96 -4.38 12.08
CA GLU A 285 -15.40 -3.48 11.01
C GLU A 285 -15.85 -2.10 11.50
N TYR A 286 -16.33 -2.03 12.75
CA TYR A 286 -16.71 -0.79 13.42
C TYR A 286 -16.18 -0.77 14.85
N TRP A 287 -15.72 0.39 15.30
CA TRP A 287 -15.15 0.61 16.64
C TRP A 287 -16.04 1.47 17.52
N TRP A 288 -17.04 2.15 16.95
CA TRP A 288 -17.95 3.05 17.64
C TRP A 288 -19.41 2.61 17.47
N THR A 289 -20.24 2.95 18.45
CA THR A 289 -21.70 2.91 18.31
C THR A 289 -22.14 3.85 17.19
N ASP A 290 -23.31 3.59 16.59
CA ASP A 290 -23.83 4.38 15.46
C ASP A 290 -24.02 5.87 15.81
N ASP A 291 -24.25 6.19 17.09
CA ASP A 291 -24.38 7.56 17.58
C ASP A 291 -23.03 8.19 18.01
N CYS A 292 -21.91 7.52 17.75
CA CYS A 292 -20.56 7.91 18.13
C CYS A 292 -20.35 8.20 19.63
N LYS A 293 -21.27 7.79 20.53
CA LYS A 293 -21.16 8.11 21.96
C LYS A 293 -20.20 7.21 22.72
N ALA A 294 -19.98 5.98 22.25
CA ALA A 294 -19.11 5.03 22.92
C ALA A 294 -18.38 4.14 21.92
N ARG A 295 -17.21 3.64 22.32
CA ARG A 295 -16.53 2.56 21.59
C ARG A 295 -17.14 1.20 21.91
N ILE A 296 -17.19 0.34 20.92
CA ILE A 296 -17.68 -1.04 21.04
C ILE A 296 -16.56 -1.88 21.65
N ARG A 297 -16.74 -2.32 22.91
CA ARG A 297 -15.86 -3.27 23.61
C ARG A 297 -14.35 -3.01 23.37
N PRO A 298 -13.85 -1.78 23.63
CA PRO A 298 -12.52 -1.35 23.19
C PRO A 298 -11.36 -2.18 23.76
N GLU A 299 -11.53 -2.75 24.95
CA GLU A 299 -10.53 -3.60 25.61
C GLU A 299 -10.42 -4.99 24.99
N GLU A 300 -11.48 -5.48 24.33
CA GLU A 300 -11.50 -6.77 23.64
C GLU A 300 -10.78 -6.69 22.27
N ARG A 301 -10.60 -5.48 21.72
CA ARG A 301 -9.94 -5.23 20.42
C ARG A 301 -10.47 -6.17 19.33
N LEU A 302 -11.80 -6.18 19.18
CA LEU A 302 -12.51 -7.03 18.22
C LEU A 302 -11.86 -6.97 16.84
N MET A 303 -11.56 -8.14 16.29
CA MET A 303 -10.92 -8.29 14.99
C MET A 303 -11.08 -9.71 14.48
N GLN A 304 -11.02 -9.87 13.16
CA GLN A 304 -10.76 -11.17 12.55
C GLN A 304 -9.30 -11.60 12.80
N PRO A 305 -9.04 -12.85 13.24
CA PRO A 305 -7.68 -13.37 13.40
C PRO A 305 -6.99 -13.55 12.03
N HIS A 306 -5.75 -14.03 12.01
CA HIS A 306 -5.16 -14.60 10.81
C HIS A 306 -5.66 -16.05 10.67
N PHE A 307 -6.30 -16.37 9.54
CA PHE A 307 -6.82 -17.70 9.25
C PHE A 307 -5.87 -18.44 8.31
N GLN A 308 -5.67 -19.74 8.57
CA GLN A 308 -5.17 -20.70 7.58
C GLN A 308 -6.30 -21.56 7.00
N THR A 309 -7.40 -21.71 7.75
CA THR A 309 -8.61 -22.41 7.32
C THR A 309 -9.84 -21.55 7.57
N ILE A 310 -10.69 -21.41 6.55
CA ILE A 310 -11.97 -20.71 6.62
C ILE A 310 -13.09 -21.70 6.31
N GLY A 311 -14.02 -21.88 7.24
CA GLY A 311 -15.14 -22.79 7.09
C GLY A 311 -16.52 -22.14 7.23
N ARG A 312 -16.57 -20.86 7.59
CA ARG A 312 -17.82 -20.14 7.85
C ARG A 312 -17.87 -18.79 7.14
N GLN A 313 -19.09 -18.33 6.87
CA GLN A 313 -19.34 -17.06 6.15
C GLN A 313 -19.03 -15.83 7.03
N ASP A 314 -18.95 -15.98 8.35
CA ASP A 314 -18.57 -14.96 9.33
C ASP A 314 -17.05 -14.85 9.55
N GLN A 315 -16.25 -15.62 8.81
CA GLN A 315 -14.79 -15.59 8.85
C GLN A 315 -14.25 -14.97 7.57
N ALA A 316 -13.32 -14.02 7.65
CA ALA A 316 -12.66 -13.45 6.48
C ALA A 316 -11.15 -13.34 6.70
N GLN A 317 -10.35 -13.77 5.72
CA GLN A 317 -8.91 -13.49 5.74
C GLN A 317 -8.68 -12.04 5.34
N ILE A 318 -8.26 -11.24 6.32
CA ILE A 318 -7.95 -9.82 6.16
C ILE A 318 -6.46 -9.62 6.47
N TYR A 319 -5.72 -9.17 5.46
CA TYR A 319 -4.33 -8.75 5.52
C TYR A 319 -4.26 -7.27 5.93
N GLN A 320 -3.96 -7.01 7.19
CA GLN A 320 -3.97 -5.67 7.76
C GLN A 320 -3.03 -5.55 8.96
N GLU A 321 -2.67 -4.31 9.26
CA GLU A 321 -2.06 -3.94 10.53
C GLU A 321 -3.12 -3.35 11.46
N LEU A 322 -3.06 -3.76 12.72
CA LEU A 322 -3.85 -3.24 13.82
C LEU A 322 -2.90 -2.93 14.96
N VAL A 323 -3.00 -1.71 15.48
CA VAL A 323 -2.16 -1.19 16.55
C VAL A 323 -3.03 -0.66 17.67
N SER A 324 -2.50 -0.63 18.89
CA SER A 324 -3.23 -0.09 20.05
C SER A 324 -2.58 1.15 20.65
N THR A 325 -3.42 1.94 21.32
CA THR A 325 -2.99 3.07 22.15
C THR A 325 -2.10 2.61 23.31
N PRO A 326 -1.32 3.53 23.90
CA PRO A 326 -0.86 3.34 25.26
C PRO A 326 -2.05 3.14 26.20
N PRO A 327 -1.91 2.29 27.23
CA PRO A 327 -2.86 2.24 28.33
C PRO A 327 -2.78 3.50 29.22
N PRO A 328 -3.79 3.82 30.04
CA PRO A 328 -3.78 5.04 30.87
C PRO A 328 -2.59 5.16 31.84
N ASP A 329 -2.03 4.04 32.28
CA ASP A 329 -0.88 3.91 33.18
C ASP A 329 0.43 3.67 32.43
N ALA A 330 0.54 4.02 31.14
CA ALA A 330 1.69 3.62 30.34
C ALA A 330 3.01 4.21 30.87
N THR A 331 4.04 3.36 30.83
CA THR A 331 5.43 3.73 30.94
C THR A 331 6.13 3.47 29.60
N GLU A 332 7.33 4.02 29.42
CA GLU A 332 8.15 3.79 28.22
C GLU A 332 8.33 2.29 27.90
N GLU A 333 8.53 1.47 28.92
CA GLU A 333 8.78 0.02 28.78
C GLU A 333 7.58 -0.79 28.29
N MET A 334 6.40 -0.17 28.22
CA MET A 334 5.14 -0.81 27.83
C MET A 334 4.81 -0.66 26.34
N CYS A 335 5.49 0.25 25.65
CA CYS A 335 5.37 0.40 24.21
C CYS A 335 6.57 -0.22 23.49
N GLY A 336 6.40 -0.52 22.21
CA GLY A 336 7.43 -1.11 21.35
C GLY A 336 7.18 -2.58 20.99
N PRO A 337 8.13 -3.19 20.26
CA PRO A 337 7.95 -4.51 19.68
C PRO A 337 7.88 -5.61 20.74
N GLY A 338 7.00 -6.58 20.52
CA GLY A 338 6.81 -7.74 21.40
C GLY A 338 6.13 -7.43 22.75
N LYS A 339 5.74 -6.18 23.00
CA LYS A 339 5.00 -5.79 24.20
C LYS A 339 3.51 -6.15 24.06
N GLN A 340 2.88 -6.47 25.18
CA GLN A 340 1.48 -6.83 25.21
C GLN A 340 0.59 -5.60 24.98
N ALA A 341 -0.33 -5.69 24.03
CA ALA A 341 -1.34 -4.67 23.80
C ALA A 341 -2.31 -4.58 24.98
N ARG A 342 -2.30 -3.42 25.68
CA ARG A 342 -3.23 -3.12 26.79
C ARG A 342 -4.25 -2.03 26.46
N GLY A 343 -3.92 -1.13 25.54
CA GLY A 343 -4.83 -0.07 25.10
C GLY A 343 -5.88 -0.53 24.08
N MET A 344 -6.64 0.43 23.58
CA MET A 344 -7.66 0.21 22.55
C MET A 344 -7.07 0.31 21.14
N LEU A 345 -7.72 -0.27 20.13
CA LEU A 345 -7.29 -0.12 18.73
C LEU A 345 -7.25 1.36 18.31
N THR A 346 -6.28 1.74 17.49
CA THR A 346 -6.16 3.13 17.03
C THR A 346 -5.66 3.21 15.60
N THR A 347 -6.00 4.33 14.95
CA THR A 347 -5.43 4.75 13.67
C THR A 347 -4.63 6.05 13.81
N SER A 348 -4.47 6.57 15.03
CA SER A 348 -3.66 7.75 15.32
C SER A 348 -2.18 7.41 15.30
N PHE A 349 -1.41 8.05 14.42
CA PHE A 349 0.03 7.83 14.28
C PHE A 349 0.82 8.19 15.53
N LEU A 350 0.35 9.18 16.28
CA LEU A 350 0.99 9.65 17.51
C LEU A 350 0.56 8.84 18.75
N SER A 351 -0.28 7.82 18.57
CA SER A 351 -0.76 6.99 19.69
C SER A 351 -0.49 5.51 19.44
N ILE A 352 0.44 5.17 18.56
CA ILE A 352 0.80 3.77 18.29
C ILE A 352 1.73 3.29 19.40
N CYS A 353 1.28 2.41 20.29
CA CYS A 353 2.12 1.87 21.36
C CYS A 353 2.61 0.45 21.06
N THR A 354 1.72 -0.41 20.58
CA THR A 354 2.03 -1.83 20.32
C THR A 354 1.25 -2.35 19.11
N THR A 355 1.87 -3.23 18.34
CA THR A 355 1.22 -3.99 17.27
C THR A 355 0.34 -5.10 17.86
N VAL A 356 -0.95 -5.07 17.55
CA VAL A 356 -1.93 -6.09 17.96
C VAL A 356 -1.94 -7.25 16.95
N LYS A 357 -1.89 -6.90 15.66
CA LYS A 357 -1.84 -7.83 14.53
C LYS A 357 -1.14 -7.12 13.38
N ASP A 358 -0.24 -7.80 12.69
CA ASP A 358 0.26 -7.41 11.38
C ASP A 358 0.50 -8.67 10.57
N ASN A 359 -0.53 -9.06 9.84
CA ASN A 359 -0.49 -10.16 8.88
C ASN A 359 -0.53 -9.61 7.45
N ARG A 360 0.05 -8.44 7.18
CA ARG A 360 0.22 -8.01 5.79
C ARG A 360 1.22 -8.97 5.13
N ILE A 361 0.93 -9.38 3.89
CA ILE A 361 1.69 -10.44 3.21
C ILE A 361 3.14 -10.00 3.04
N LEU A 362 4.09 -10.76 3.61
CA LEU A 362 5.52 -10.45 3.48
C LEU A 362 5.98 -10.60 2.01
N PRO A 363 6.92 -9.77 1.53
CA PRO A 363 7.47 -9.91 0.19
C PRO A 363 8.30 -11.19 0.05
N GLN A 364 8.56 -11.62 -1.19
CA GLN A 364 9.31 -12.84 -1.45
C GLN A 364 10.75 -12.76 -0.94
N GLY A 365 11.21 -13.85 -0.33
CA GLY A 365 12.57 -13.98 0.20
C GLY A 365 12.82 -13.08 1.40
N TYR A 366 11.80 -12.90 2.24
CA TYR A 366 11.93 -12.17 3.50
C TYR A 366 12.98 -12.82 4.39
N LEU A 367 13.88 -12.01 4.93
CA LEU A 367 15.04 -12.48 5.67
C LEU A 367 14.69 -12.91 7.10
N PRO A 368 15.40 -13.90 7.67
CA PRO A 368 15.27 -14.23 9.08
C PRO A 368 15.68 -13.04 9.95
N LEU A 369 15.16 -12.97 11.18
CA LEU A 369 15.37 -11.84 12.09
C LEU A 369 16.86 -11.52 12.29
N SER A 370 17.71 -12.54 12.45
CA SER A 370 19.16 -12.36 12.62
C SER A 370 19.84 -11.57 11.51
N ASP A 371 19.33 -11.68 10.29
CA ASP A 371 19.87 -10.99 9.12
C ASP A 371 19.27 -9.60 8.96
N ARG A 372 17.98 -9.45 9.30
CA ARG A 372 17.31 -8.14 9.35
C ARG A 372 17.95 -7.23 10.39
N LEU A 373 18.36 -7.76 11.54
CA LEU A 373 19.10 -7.02 12.57
C LEU A 373 20.44 -6.47 12.06
N LYS A 374 21.18 -7.25 11.24
CA LYS A 374 22.44 -6.79 10.63
C LYS A 374 22.19 -5.63 9.67
N ILE A 375 21.17 -5.76 8.81
CA ILE A 375 20.81 -4.70 7.86
C ILE A 375 20.31 -3.45 8.60
N ALA A 376 19.47 -3.59 9.63
CA ALA A 376 19.00 -2.47 10.43
C ALA A 376 20.18 -1.70 11.08
N SER A 377 21.15 -2.42 11.63
CA SER A 377 22.38 -1.84 12.18
C SER A 377 23.19 -1.09 11.12
N GLU A 378 23.39 -1.67 9.93
CA GLU A 378 24.11 -0.99 8.83
C GLU A 378 23.39 0.29 8.38
N LEU A 379 22.06 0.29 8.36
CA LEU A 379 21.28 1.49 8.06
C LEU A 379 21.41 2.57 9.15
N GLY A 380 21.98 2.24 10.32
CA GLY A 380 22.08 3.12 11.49
C GLY A 380 20.79 3.16 12.33
N ALA A 381 19.93 2.14 12.24
CA ALA A 381 18.72 2.00 13.02
C ALA A 381 18.90 1.02 14.21
N GLY A 382 18.00 1.11 15.19
CA GLY A 382 17.91 0.13 16.29
C GLY A 382 17.32 -1.21 15.87
N GLU A 383 17.33 -2.18 16.79
CA GLU A 383 16.79 -3.53 16.59
C GLU A 383 15.29 -3.52 16.30
N GLU A 384 14.60 -2.50 16.82
CA GLU A 384 13.18 -2.21 16.71
C GLU A 384 12.74 -2.13 15.25
N LEU A 385 13.59 -1.58 14.37
CA LEU A 385 13.31 -1.53 12.94
C LEU A 385 13.12 -2.93 12.35
N ALA A 386 14.00 -3.87 12.72
CA ALA A 386 13.89 -5.25 12.29
C ALA A 386 12.66 -5.90 12.93
N LEU A 387 12.40 -5.68 14.22
CA LEU A 387 11.27 -6.31 14.90
C LEU A 387 9.91 -5.86 14.32
N GLU A 388 9.72 -4.55 14.14
CA GLU A 388 8.45 -3.94 13.70
C GLU A 388 8.18 -4.11 12.21
N ALA A 389 9.21 -4.23 11.37
CA ALA A 389 9.04 -4.66 10.00
C ALA A 389 8.63 -6.14 9.89
N GLY A 390 8.65 -6.91 10.98
CA GLY A 390 8.21 -8.31 11.03
C GLY A 390 6.68 -8.48 10.87
N ALA A 391 6.21 -9.71 11.04
CA ALA A 391 4.79 -10.03 11.13
C ALA A 391 4.38 -10.32 12.58
N THR A 392 3.13 -10.03 12.93
CA THR A 392 2.57 -10.23 14.27
C THR A 392 1.20 -10.90 14.17
N GLY A 393 0.95 -11.93 15.00
CA GLY A 393 -0.35 -12.60 15.04
C GLY A 393 -0.62 -13.57 13.89
N VAL A 394 0.45 -14.14 13.29
CA VAL A 394 0.37 -15.14 12.19
C VAL A 394 0.58 -16.58 12.66
N GLY A 395 0.92 -16.80 13.93
CA GLY A 395 1.17 -18.14 14.49
C GLY A 395 2.37 -18.84 13.82
N ASP A 396 2.23 -20.14 13.57
CA ASP A 396 3.26 -20.98 12.94
C ASP A 396 3.09 -21.10 11.42
N ASP A 397 2.38 -20.15 10.79
CA ASP A 397 2.11 -20.17 9.36
C ASP A 397 3.41 -20.25 8.53
N PRO A 398 3.64 -21.35 7.79
CA PRO A 398 4.86 -21.51 7.02
C PRO A 398 5.04 -20.43 5.94
N ASP A 399 3.96 -19.83 5.43
CA ASP A 399 4.03 -18.82 4.38
C ASP A 399 4.70 -17.51 4.85
N TYR A 400 4.72 -17.24 6.17
CA TYR A 400 5.38 -16.08 6.76
C TYR A 400 6.87 -16.28 7.09
N LYS A 401 7.43 -17.48 6.87
CA LYS A 401 8.87 -17.71 7.13
C LYS A 401 9.77 -17.05 6.09
N ALA A 402 9.42 -17.18 4.81
CA ALA A 402 10.16 -16.61 3.68
C ALA A 402 9.32 -15.62 2.86
N GLY A 403 8.03 -15.47 3.17
CA GLY A 403 7.11 -14.57 2.49
C GLY A 403 6.84 -14.94 1.03
N GLY A 404 6.30 -13.97 0.28
CA GLY A 404 5.94 -14.08 -1.13
C GLY A 404 4.47 -14.43 -1.38
N GLY A 405 3.71 -14.78 -0.34
CA GLY A 405 2.31 -15.11 -0.46
C GLY A 405 1.68 -15.62 0.84
N ASP A 406 0.45 -16.10 0.72
CA ASP A 406 -0.32 -16.77 1.76
C ASP A 406 -1.23 -17.83 1.10
N SER A 407 -1.52 -18.91 1.80
CA SER A 407 -2.28 -20.07 1.32
C SER A 407 -3.38 -20.43 2.32
N LEU A 408 -4.62 -20.30 1.88
CA LEU A 408 -5.83 -20.51 2.67
C LEU A 408 -6.52 -21.80 2.25
N VAL A 409 -7.05 -22.55 3.20
CA VAL A 409 -7.95 -23.67 2.95
C VAL A 409 -9.37 -23.23 3.23
N TYR A 410 -10.21 -23.19 2.20
CA TYR A 410 -11.66 -23.10 2.39
C TYR A 410 -12.20 -24.52 2.55
N ASP A 411 -12.85 -24.80 3.68
CA ASP A 411 -13.37 -26.12 4.02
C ASP A 411 -14.73 -26.00 4.72
N LEU A 412 -15.80 -26.22 3.95
CA LEU A 412 -17.18 -26.08 4.39
C LEU A 412 -17.98 -27.36 4.11
N PRO A 413 -18.95 -27.71 4.96
CA PRO A 413 -19.87 -28.80 4.65
C PRO A 413 -20.83 -28.36 3.54
N LEU A 414 -21.15 -29.27 2.61
CA LEU A 414 -22.12 -28.99 1.54
C LEU A 414 -23.54 -28.73 2.07
N SER A 415 -23.81 -29.13 3.32
CA SER A 415 -25.07 -28.81 4.03
C SER A 415 -25.24 -27.33 4.37
N ASP A 416 -24.16 -26.54 4.33
CA ASP A 416 -24.23 -25.09 4.56
C ASP A 416 -24.71 -24.34 3.30
N LEU A 417 -24.80 -25.03 2.16
CA LEU A 417 -25.37 -24.46 0.94
C LEU A 417 -26.91 -24.47 1.01
N PRO A 418 -27.60 -23.54 0.32
CA PRO A 418 -29.06 -23.53 0.26
C PRO A 418 -29.63 -24.89 -0.18
N ALA A 419 -30.70 -25.35 0.47
CA ALA A 419 -31.30 -26.65 0.18
C ALA A 419 -31.70 -26.79 -1.29
N GLY A 420 -31.32 -27.89 -1.93
CA GLY A 420 -31.57 -28.15 -3.35
C GLY A 420 -30.67 -27.38 -4.32
N SER A 421 -29.74 -26.57 -3.82
CA SER A 421 -28.74 -25.92 -4.67
C SER A 421 -27.72 -26.92 -5.21
N ARG A 422 -27.15 -26.61 -6.39
CA ARG A 422 -26.08 -27.39 -7.01
C ARG A 422 -24.89 -26.48 -7.26
N PRO A 423 -23.83 -26.56 -6.45
CA PRO A 423 -22.62 -25.79 -6.71
C PRO A 423 -21.91 -26.34 -7.95
N VAL A 424 -21.41 -25.46 -8.81
CA VAL A 424 -20.70 -25.84 -10.05
C VAL A 424 -19.30 -25.26 -10.13
N ALA A 425 -19.03 -24.17 -9.42
CA ALA A 425 -17.75 -23.49 -9.45
C ALA A 425 -17.44 -22.79 -8.12
N VAL A 426 -16.17 -22.49 -7.93
CA VAL A 426 -15.67 -21.61 -6.87
C VAL A 426 -14.85 -20.48 -7.47
N GLN A 427 -14.80 -19.35 -6.79
CA GLN A 427 -14.03 -18.18 -7.22
C GLN A 427 -13.39 -17.51 -6.00
N ALA A 428 -12.14 -17.09 -6.13
CA ALA A 428 -11.46 -16.24 -5.17
C ALA A 428 -11.08 -14.91 -5.81
N THR A 429 -11.33 -13.82 -5.09
CA THR A 429 -10.96 -12.48 -5.53
C THR A 429 -10.25 -11.75 -4.38
N LEU A 430 -9.07 -11.22 -4.68
CA LEU A 430 -8.34 -10.35 -3.77
C LEU A 430 -8.83 -8.91 -3.95
N TYR A 431 -9.35 -8.33 -2.87
CA TYR A 431 -9.77 -6.95 -2.83
C TYR A 431 -8.84 -6.11 -1.95
N TYR A 432 -8.84 -4.80 -2.21
CA TYR A 432 -8.10 -3.81 -1.45
C TYR A 432 -9.02 -2.69 -0.97
N GLN A 433 -8.79 -2.23 0.26
CA GLN A 433 -9.42 -1.07 0.82
C GLN A 433 -8.37 -0.08 1.31
N ALA A 434 -8.43 1.09 0.68
CA ALA A 434 -7.59 2.20 1.07
C ALA A 434 -8.12 2.81 2.38
N GLN A 435 -9.42 3.01 2.48
CA GLN A 435 -10.07 3.65 3.64
C GLN A 435 -11.14 2.69 4.16
N PRO A 436 -10.79 1.75 5.04
CA PRO A 436 -11.77 0.80 5.56
C PRO A 436 -12.80 1.50 6.47
N PRO A 437 -13.97 0.89 6.71
CA PRO A 437 -15.06 1.53 7.45
C PRO A 437 -14.69 1.94 8.87
N PHE A 438 -13.94 1.13 9.61
CA PHE A 438 -13.51 1.50 10.97
C PHE A 438 -12.66 2.78 10.97
N TYR A 439 -11.83 3.00 9.95
CA TYR A 439 -10.99 4.20 9.85
C TYR A 439 -11.85 5.45 9.58
N LEU A 440 -12.79 5.33 8.63
CA LEU A 440 -13.71 6.42 8.32
C LEU A 440 -14.61 6.75 9.52
N GLN A 441 -15.18 5.73 10.17
CA GLN A 441 -16.00 5.89 11.37
C GLN A 441 -15.21 6.56 12.49
N ASP A 442 -13.97 6.13 12.75
CA ASP A 442 -13.12 6.71 13.79
C ASP A 442 -12.86 8.20 13.55
N ARG A 443 -12.64 8.63 12.30
CA ARG A 443 -12.53 10.07 11.97
C ARG A 443 -13.85 10.82 12.15
N MET A 444 -14.96 10.22 11.74
CA MET A 444 -16.29 10.84 11.86
C MET A 444 -16.74 11.00 13.30
N CYS A 445 -16.34 10.09 14.19
CA CYS A 445 -16.71 10.10 15.60
C CYS A 445 -15.76 10.93 16.48
N THR A 446 -14.49 11.10 16.12
CA THR A 446 -13.53 11.82 16.98
C THR A 446 -13.19 13.24 16.53
N ALA A 447 -13.34 13.56 15.24
CA ALA A 447 -12.94 14.87 14.72
C ALA A 447 -14.14 15.83 14.62
N THR A 448 -13.88 17.12 14.90
CA THR A 448 -14.86 18.21 14.80
C THR A 448 -14.34 19.32 13.90
N GLY A 449 -15.23 20.14 13.33
CA GLY A 449 -14.87 21.26 12.45
C GLY A 449 -15.19 21.01 10.97
N GLU A 450 -14.78 21.95 10.12
CA GLU A 450 -15.17 21.97 8.70
C GLU A 450 -14.53 20.84 7.88
N ASP A 451 -13.28 20.47 8.15
CA ASP A 451 -12.57 19.45 7.37
C ASP A 451 -13.16 18.03 7.56
N PRO A 452 -13.49 17.58 8.79
CA PRO A 452 -14.23 16.32 8.98
C PRO A 452 -15.61 16.32 8.33
N GLU A 453 -16.34 17.44 8.36
CA GLU A 453 -17.64 17.55 7.68
C GLU A 453 -17.49 17.50 6.16
N ARG A 454 -16.44 18.12 5.59
CA ARG A 454 -16.10 17.97 4.18
C ARG A 454 -15.77 16.52 3.83
N LEU A 455 -15.00 15.81 4.67
CA LEU A 455 -14.73 14.38 4.46
C LEU A 455 -16.02 13.54 4.50
N LYS A 456 -16.91 13.78 5.47
CA LYS A 456 -18.23 13.14 5.54
C LYS A 456 -19.06 13.37 4.29
N PHE A 457 -19.08 14.61 3.79
CA PHE A 457 -19.77 14.95 2.56
C PHE A 457 -19.19 14.17 1.37
N LEU A 458 -17.87 14.24 1.15
CA LEU A 458 -17.20 13.58 0.03
C LEU A 458 -17.39 12.06 0.03
N VAL A 459 -17.19 11.42 1.19
CA VAL A 459 -17.33 9.97 1.34
C VAL A 459 -18.80 9.55 1.26
N GLY A 460 -19.70 10.26 1.94
CA GLY A 460 -21.12 9.91 1.98
C GLY A 460 -21.86 10.10 0.65
N HIS A 461 -21.33 10.92 -0.26
CA HIS A 461 -21.92 11.17 -1.58
C HIS A 461 -21.14 10.53 -2.73
N LEU A 462 -20.01 9.84 -2.45
CA LEU A 462 -19.22 9.21 -3.49
C LEU A 462 -20.02 8.07 -4.14
N ASN A 463 -20.32 8.20 -5.43
CA ASN A 463 -20.92 7.11 -6.17
C ASN A 463 -19.86 6.07 -6.55
N THR A 464 -19.95 4.89 -5.96
CA THR A 464 -19.06 3.75 -6.27
C THR A 464 -19.70 2.75 -7.24
N GLU A 465 -21.01 2.83 -7.47
CA GLU A 465 -21.74 1.90 -8.30
C GLU A 465 -21.28 1.95 -9.76
N GLY A 466 -21.13 0.79 -10.38
CA GLY A 466 -20.62 0.69 -11.76
C GLY A 466 -19.15 1.05 -11.94
N THR A 467 -18.41 1.33 -10.85
CA THR A 467 -16.97 1.61 -10.89
C THR A 467 -16.14 0.44 -10.36
N GLN A 468 -14.82 0.50 -10.54
CA GLN A 468 -13.86 -0.48 -10.06
C GLN A 468 -13.73 -0.54 -8.53
N ILE A 469 -14.38 0.38 -7.81
CA ILE A 469 -14.44 0.42 -6.34
C ILE A 469 -15.86 0.13 -5.81
N GLY A 470 -16.74 -0.45 -6.61
CA GLY A 470 -18.10 -0.81 -6.22
C GLY A 470 -18.15 -1.65 -4.93
N GLY A 471 -19.12 -1.35 -4.06
CA GLY A 471 -19.17 -1.94 -2.72
C GLY A 471 -18.00 -1.51 -1.82
N TRP A 472 -17.42 -0.34 -2.10
CA TRP A 472 -16.29 0.27 -1.39
C TRP A 472 -15.06 -0.64 -1.30
N LYS A 473 -14.77 -1.40 -2.36
CA LYS A 473 -13.60 -2.30 -2.44
C LYS A 473 -13.02 -2.29 -3.84
N LEU A 474 -11.70 -2.12 -3.95
CA LEU A 474 -10.99 -2.20 -5.23
C LEU A 474 -10.68 -3.66 -5.54
N GLN A 475 -11.17 -4.18 -6.66
CA GLN A 475 -10.75 -5.49 -7.14
C GLN A 475 -9.28 -5.42 -7.59
N VAL A 476 -8.40 -6.20 -6.96
CA VAL A 476 -6.99 -6.30 -7.35
C VAL A 476 -6.85 -7.37 -8.43
N VAL A 477 -7.21 -8.61 -8.10
CA VAL A 477 -7.14 -9.77 -9.01
C VAL A 477 -8.20 -10.80 -8.66
N SER A 478 -8.63 -11.59 -9.65
CA SER A 478 -9.56 -12.71 -9.45
C SER A 478 -9.00 -13.98 -10.09
N SER A 479 -9.30 -15.14 -9.50
CA SER A 479 -8.94 -16.44 -10.05
C SER A 479 -9.76 -16.80 -11.30
N GLY A 480 -10.85 -16.06 -11.54
CA GLY A 480 -11.96 -16.53 -12.36
C GLY A 480 -12.68 -17.71 -11.69
N GLN A 481 -13.69 -18.23 -12.37
CA GLN A 481 -14.43 -19.41 -11.91
C GLN A 481 -13.59 -20.68 -12.14
N VAL A 482 -13.38 -21.46 -11.08
CA VAL A 482 -12.78 -22.78 -11.13
C VAL A 482 -13.87 -23.82 -10.92
N ALA A 483 -14.08 -24.67 -11.92
CA ALA A 483 -15.13 -25.68 -11.89
C ALA A 483 -14.92 -26.68 -10.75
N LEU A 484 -16.01 -27.03 -10.07
CA LEU A 484 -15.99 -28.13 -9.12
C LEU A 484 -15.86 -29.47 -9.86
N PRO A 485 -15.16 -30.46 -9.28
CA PRO A 485 -15.18 -31.82 -9.80
C PRO A 485 -16.63 -32.31 -9.90
N GLN A 486 -17.02 -32.85 -11.05
CA GLN A 486 -18.31 -33.51 -11.15
C GLN A 486 -18.29 -34.75 -10.25
N SER A 487 -19.23 -34.85 -9.32
CA SER A 487 -19.47 -36.11 -8.62
C SER A 487 -19.84 -37.17 -9.68
N PRO A 488 -19.21 -38.36 -9.64
CA PRO A 488 -19.52 -39.44 -10.58
C PRO A 488 -20.98 -39.90 -10.51
#